data_AF-A0A7V1I115-F1
#
_entry.id   AF-A0A7V1I115-F1
#
_cell.length_a   1.000
_cell.length_b   1.000
_cell.length_c   1.000
_cell.angle_alpha   90.00
_cell.angle_beta   90.00
_cell.angle_gamma   90.00
#
_symmetry.space_group_name_H-M   'P 1'
#
loop_
_entity.id
_entity.type
_entity.pdbx_description
1 polymer ?
#
loop_
_entity_poly.entity_id
_entity_poly.type
_entity_poly.pdbx_seq_one_letter_code
_entity_poly.pdbx_strand_id
1 'polypeptide(L)'
;MHNHGGYIAGKEDLIGCDRVSEKVETKPCHHIFRTMIVLVDGSLALCSADFLEAQFDLGNLPVQSPIEAFNSREFNAIRDIHALGNKRKIKLCGECTVLYSEQTRETGWDRGM
;
A
#
# COMPACT_ATOMS: atom_id res chain seq x y z
N MET A 1 8.85 -5.30 8.86
CA MET A 1 10.07 -5.42 8.04
C MET A 1 9.71 -5.62 6.58
N HIS A 2 9.93 -4.61 5.73
CA HIS A 2 9.69 -4.63 4.28
C HIS A 2 10.90 -4.12 3.50
N ASN A 3 10.92 -4.42 2.20
CA ASN A 3 11.92 -3.84 1.32
C ASN A 3 11.55 -2.36 1.02
N HIS A 4 12.54 -1.49 1.14
CA HIS A 4 12.42 -0.08 0.77
C HIS A 4 13.51 0.26 -0.24
N GLY A 5 13.39 -0.29 -1.46
CA GLY A 5 14.40 -0.04 -2.52
C GLY A 5 15.76 -0.70 -2.24
N GLY A 6 15.75 -1.92 -1.70
CA GLY A 6 16.98 -2.70 -1.45
C GLY A 6 17.51 -2.66 0.00
N TYR A 7 16.84 -1.93 0.89
CA TYR A 7 17.10 -1.97 2.33
C TYR A 7 15.92 -2.62 3.07
N ILE A 8 16.23 -3.40 4.10
CA ILE A 8 15.27 -4.09 4.95
C ILE A 8 15.19 -3.30 6.26
N ALA A 9 14.11 -2.55 6.46
CA ALA A 9 13.86 -1.78 7.68
C ALA A 9 12.42 -1.97 8.17
N GLY A 10 12.21 -1.72 9.46
CA GLY A 10 10.88 -1.47 10.01
C GLY A 10 10.43 -0.03 9.74
N LYS A 11 9.13 0.22 9.88
CA LYS A 11 8.58 1.59 9.78
C LYS A 11 9.31 2.56 10.69
N GLU A 12 9.49 2.17 11.95
CA GLU A 12 10.08 3.01 13.00
C GLU A 12 11.53 3.39 12.68
N ASP A 13 12.28 2.49 12.04
CA ASP A 13 13.66 2.77 11.60
C ASP A 13 13.72 3.88 10.54
N LEU A 14 12.65 4.01 9.73
CA LEU A 14 12.62 4.94 8.60
C LEU A 14 12.06 6.32 8.97
N ILE A 15 11.02 6.36 9.79
CA ILE A 15 10.35 7.63 10.14
C ILE A 15 10.68 8.12 11.54
N GLY A 16 11.27 7.29 12.40
CA GLY A 16 11.45 7.57 13.83
C GLY A 16 10.19 7.25 14.64
N CYS A 17 10.38 6.64 15.83
CA CYS A 17 9.27 6.23 16.69
C CYS A 17 8.34 7.39 17.10
N ASP A 18 8.87 8.60 17.22
CA ASP A 18 8.15 9.83 17.57
C ASP A 18 7.21 10.34 16.46
N ARG A 19 7.38 9.86 15.23
CA ARG A 19 6.60 10.29 14.06
C ARG A 19 5.47 9.33 13.67
N VAL A 20 5.33 8.21 14.37
CA VAL A 20 4.21 7.27 14.16
C VAL A 20 2.91 7.95 14.61
N SER A 21 1.92 8.01 13.71
CA SER A 21 0.67 8.75 13.91
C SER A 21 -0.51 7.81 13.82
N GLU A 22 -1.29 7.67 14.91
CA GLU A 22 -2.52 6.86 14.91
C GLU A 22 -3.52 7.30 13.83
N LYS A 23 -3.55 8.60 13.52
CA LYS A 23 -4.35 9.16 12.43
C LYS A 23 -3.93 8.60 11.08
N VAL A 24 -2.62 8.45 10.84
CA VAL A 24 -2.10 7.83 9.60
C VAL A 24 -2.39 6.34 9.60
N GLU A 25 -2.19 5.66 10.74
CA GLU A 25 -2.35 4.21 10.83
C GLU A 25 -3.79 3.73 10.62
N THR A 26 -4.77 4.51 11.06
CA THR A 26 -6.20 4.20 10.87
C THR A 26 -6.77 4.73 9.56
N LYS A 27 -6.05 5.63 8.86
CA LYS A 27 -6.48 6.13 7.54
C LYS A 27 -6.43 5.03 6.48
N PRO A 28 -7.53 4.76 5.74
CA PRO A 28 -7.50 3.88 4.58
C PRO A 28 -6.42 4.32 3.58
N CYS A 29 -5.64 3.37 3.06
CA CYS A 29 -4.65 3.66 2.03
C CYS A 29 -5.38 3.92 0.72
N HIS A 30 -5.21 5.10 0.12
CA HIS A 30 -6.00 5.46 -1.05
C HIS A 30 -5.54 4.74 -2.34
N HIS A 31 -4.29 4.25 -2.39
CA HIS A 31 -3.73 3.53 -3.54
C HIS A 31 -4.56 2.31 -3.92
N ILE A 32 -4.98 1.50 -2.94
CA ILE A 32 -5.73 0.26 -3.21
C ILE A 32 -7.16 0.52 -3.73
N PHE A 33 -7.64 1.76 -3.69
CA PHE A 33 -8.96 2.14 -4.23
C PHE A 33 -8.87 2.80 -5.61
N ARG A 34 -7.68 3.25 -6.02
CA ARG A 34 -7.52 4.14 -7.18
C ARG A 34 -6.51 3.65 -8.20
N THR A 35 -5.64 2.72 -7.81
CA THR A 35 -4.49 2.31 -8.61
C THR A 35 -4.48 0.79 -8.74
N MET A 36 -4.26 0.31 -9.95
CA MET A 36 -3.94 -1.08 -10.25
C MET A 36 -2.46 -1.14 -10.66
N ILE A 37 -1.71 -2.07 -10.08
CA ILE A 37 -0.33 -2.33 -10.48
C ILE A 37 -0.27 -3.70 -11.14
N VAL A 38 0.19 -3.69 -12.39
CA VAL A 38 0.33 -4.88 -13.22
C VAL A 38 1.82 -5.18 -13.36
N LEU A 39 2.24 -6.38 -12.98
CA LEU A 39 3.60 -6.85 -13.17
C LEU A 39 3.82 -7.33 -14.62
N VAL A 40 5.09 -7.55 -14.99
CA VAL A 40 5.48 -7.91 -16.36
C VAL A 40 4.83 -9.21 -16.84
N ASP A 41 4.57 -10.15 -15.93
CA ASP A 41 3.89 -11.42 -16.22
C ASP A 41 2.35 -11.30 -16.24
N GLY A 42 1.81 -10.09 -16.06
CA GLY A 42 0.39 -9.80 -16.02
C GLY A 42 -0.28 -10.03 -14.67
N SER A 43 0.45 -10.50 -13.66
CA SER A 43 -0.08 -10.61 -12.28
C SER A 43 -0.32 -9.24 -11.66
N LEU A 44 -1.27 -9.17 -10.73
CA LEU A 44 -1.61 -7.94 -10.02
C LEU A 44 -0.92 -7.87 -8.66
N ALA A 45 -0.20 -6.77 -8.41
CA ALA A 45 0.32 -6.43 -7.10
C ALA A 45 -0.63 -5.47 -6.37
N LEU A 46 -0.69 -5.55 -5.04
CA LEU A 46 -1.61 -4.75 -4.23
C LEU A 46 -1.32 -3.24 -4.33
N CYS A 47 -0.04 -2.88 -4.28
CA CYS A 47 0.44 -1.52 -4.41
C CYS A 47 1.95 -1.52 -4.75
N SER A 48 2.55 -0.34 -4.84
CA SER A 48 3.95 -0.19 -5.24
C SER A 48 4.94 -0.77 -4.23
N ALA A 49 4.50 -1.15 -3.03
CA ALA A 49 5.31 -1.84 -2.03
C ALA A 49 5.21 -3.38 -2.13
N ASP A 50 4.28 -3.90 -2.94
CA ASP A 50 4.03 -5.34 -3.10
C ASP A 50 4.66 -5.93 -4.38
N PHE A 51 5.40 -5.12 -5.13
CA PHE A 51 5.87 -5.45 -6.48
C PHE A 51 6.86 -6.63 -6.56
N LEU A 52 7.55 -6.98 -5.47
CA LEU A 52 8.51 -8.09 -5.47
C LEU A 52 7.83 -9.45 -5.33
N GLU A 53 6.72 -9.53 -4.60
CA GLU A 53 6.13 -10.82 -4.20
C GLU A 53 4.70 -11.02 -4.71
N ALA A 54 3.99 -9.97 -5.15
CA ALA A 54 2.57 -10.04 -5.55
C ALA A 54 1.75 -10.94 -4.60
N GLN A 55 1.96 -10.79 -3.29
CA GLN A 55 1.70 -11.85 -2.33
C GLN A 55 0.21 -12.10 -2.04
N PHE A 56 -0.69 -11.30 -2.65
CA PHE A 56 -2.12 -11.26 -2.34
C PHE A 56 -3.00 -11.95 -3.39
N ASP A 57 -2.42 -12.59 -4.43
CA ASP A 57 -3.14 -13.30 -5.49
C ASP A 57 -4.37 -12.54 -6.01
N LEU A 58 -4.13 -11.34 -6.55
CA LEU A 58 -5.20 -10.39 -6.91
C LEU A 58 -5.74 -10.58 -8.33
N GLY A 59 -5.23 -11.56 -9.06
CA GLY A 59 -5.60 -11.86 -10.44
C GLY A 59 -4.45 -11.71 -11.45
N ASN A 60 -4.72 -12.10 -12.69
CA ASN A 60 -3.77 -12.07 -13.81
C ASN A 60 -4.49 -11.65 -15.10
N LEU A 61 -4.05 -10.53 -15.69
CA LEU A 61 -4.75 -9.89 -16.82
C LEU A 61 -4.75 -10.68 -18.15
N PRO A 62 -3.75 -11.53 -18.45
CA PRO A 62 -3.85 -12.47 -19.56
C PRO A 62 -5.09 -13.37 -19.56
N VAL A 63 -5.69 -13.65 -18.39
CA VAL A 63 -6.82 -14.58 -18.25
C VAL A 63 -8.06 -13.97 -17.60
N GLN A 64 -8.00 -12.71 -17.17
CA GLN A 64 -9.07 -12.03 -16.45
C GLN A 64 -9.21 -10.58 -16.90
N SER A 65 -10.45 -10.07 -16.99
CA SER A 65 -10.67 -8.66 -17.28
C SER A 65 -10.10 -7.75 -16.18
N PRO A 66 -9.45 -6.63 -16.51
CA PRO A 66 -8.95 -5.70 -15.50
C PRO A 66 -10.03 -5.22 -14.52
N ILE A 67 -11.24 -4.94 -15.01
CA ILE A 67 -12.31 -4.45 -14.13
C ILE A 67 -12.81 -5.54 -13.18
N GLU A 68 -12.81 -6.80 -13.61
CA GLU A 68 -13.19 -7.94 -12.78
C GLU A 68 -12.12 -8.21 -11.73
N ALA A 69 -10.84 -8.19 -12.14
CA ALA A 69 -9.72 -8.38 -11.22
C ALA A 69 -9.65 -7.27 -10.17
N PHE A 70 -9.85 -6.00 -10.57
CA PHE A 70 -9.86 -4.87 -9.63
C PHE A 70 -11.01 -4.91 -8.64
N ASN A 71 -12.14 -5.50 -9.02
CA ASN A 71 -13.32 -5.65 -8.18
C ASN A 71 -13.49 -7.09 -7.66
N SER A 72 -12.41 -7.87 -7.66
CA SER A 72 -12.43 -9.23 -7.14
C SER A 72 -12.75 -9.26 -5.64
N ARG A 73 -13.12 -10.44 -5.16
CA ARG A 73 -13.41 -10.65 -3.74
C ARG A 73 -12.17 -10.38 -2.89
N GLU A 74 -11.01 -10.78 -3.38
CA GLU A 74 -9.70 -10.68 -2.74
C GLU A 74 -9.32 -9.20 -2.57
N PHE A 75 -9.47 -8.41 -3.63
CA PHE A 75 -9.20 -6.97 -3.57
C PHE A 75 -10.15 -6.25 -2.61
N ASN A 76 -11.45 -6.58 -2.67
CA ASN A 76 -12.45 -5.96 -1.82
C ASN A 76 -12.27 -6.34 -0.34
N ALA A 77 -11.88 -7.57 -0.02
CA ALA A 77 -11.59 -7.97 1.35
C ALA A 77 -10.46 -7.12 1.97
N ILE A 78 -9.43 -6.80 1.19
CA ILE A 78 -8.33 -5.92 1.66
C ILE A 78 -8.81 -4.48 1.83
N ARG A 79 -9.66 -3.99 0.91
CA ARG A 79 -10.27 -2.65 1.02
C ARG A 79 -11.16 -2.53 2.25
N ASP A 80 -11.92 -3.55 2.59
CA ASP A 80 -12.77 -3.58 3.79
C ASP A 80 -11.93 -3.48 5.07
N ILE A 81 -10.82 -4.22 5.14
CA ILE A 81 -9.86 -4.12 6.26
C ILE A 81 -9.35 -2.68 6.40
N HIS A 82 -9.02 -2.03 5.30
CA HIS A 82 -8.57 -0.64 5.31
C HIS A 82 -9.68 0.34 5.71
N ALA A 83 -10.89 0.16 5.18
CA ALA A 83 -12.05 1.01 5.47
C ALA A 83 -12.42 0.96 6.96
N LEU A 84 -12.21 -0.19 7.62
CA LEU A 84 -12.41 -0.37 9.05
C LEU A 84 -11.23 0.15 9.91
N GLY A 85 -10.26 0.84 9.33
CA GLY A 85 -9.07 1.34 10.04
C GLY A 85 -8.10 0.26 10.50
N ASN A 86 -8.22 -0.95 9.97
CA ASN A 86 -7.50 -2.14 10.43
C ASN A 86 -6.32 -2.53 9.51
N LYS A 87 -5.84 -1.63 8.65
CA LYS A 87 -4.77 -1.97 7.68
C LYS A 87 -3.50 -2.53 8.34
N ARG A 88 -3.19 -2.15 9.59
CA ARG A 88 -2.03 -2.67 10.33
C ARG A 88 -2.07 -4.19 10.54
N LYS A 89 -3.24 -4.82 10.45
CA LYS A 89 -3.37 -6.28 10.49
C LYS A 89 -2.74 -6.96 9.28
N ILE A 90 -2.54 -6.23 8.18
CA ILE A 90 -1.82 -6.69 7.00
C ILE A 90 -0.35 -6.33 7.21
N LYS A 91 0.53 -7.34 7.28
CA LYS A 91 1.95 -7.16 7.57
C LYS A 91 2.61 -6.09 6.68
N LEU A 92 2.31 -6.10 5.37
CA LEU A 92 2.74 -5.07 4.41
C LEU A 92 2.31 -3.66 4.82
N CYS A 93 1.02 -3.48 5.07
CA CYS A 93 0.46 -2.17 5.34
C CYS A 93 0.81 -1.65 6.75
N GLY A 94 1.01 -2.55 7.72
CA GLY A 94 1.37 -2.20 9.10
C GLY A 94 2.75 -1.58 9.27
N GLU A 95 3.60 -1.75 8.27
CA GLU A 95 4.97 -1.24 8.24
C GLU A 95 5.20 -0.24 7.09
N CYS A 96 4.18 -0.04 6.25
CA CYS A 96 4.26 0.85 5.10
C CYS A 96 4.36 2.33 5.52
N THR A 97 5.25 3.07 4.88
CA THR A 97 5.52 4.49 5.13
C THR A 97 4.92 5.43 4.07
N VAL A 98 4.27 4.92 3.02
CA VAL A 98 3.78 5.71 1.88
C VAL A 98 2.89 6.88 2.30
N LEU A 99 1.88 6.64 3.14
CA LEU A 99 0.98 7.73 3.58
C LEU A 99 1.68 8.78 4.45
N TYR A 100 2.77 8.42 5.14
CA TYR A 100 3.59 9.39 5.86
C TYR A 100 4.37 10.26 4.89
N SER A 101 4.96 9.66 3.86
CA SER A 101 5.71 10.39 2.82
C SER A 101 4.82 11.32 1.99
N GLU A 102 3.53 11.02 1.84
CA GLU A 102 2.59 11.88 1.12
C GLU A 102 2.17 13.09 1.95
N GLN A 103 1.91 12.90 3.25
CA GLN A 103 1.59 14.01 4.15
C GLN A 103 2.72 15.03 4.21
N THR A 104 3.98 14.58 4.22
CA THR A 104 5.12 15.50 4.20
C THR A 104 5.19 16.29 2.89
N ARG A 105 4.81 15.71 1.74
CA ARG A 105 4.74 16.42 0.45
C ARG A 105 3.64 17.46 0.42
N GLU A 106 2.46 17.17 0.96
CA GLU A 106 1.37 18.16 1.10
C GLU A 106 1.85 19.36 1.92
N THR A 107 2.54 19.13 3.04
CA THR A 107 3.09 20.23 3.87
C THR A 107 4.34 20.90 3.32
N GLY A 108 5.05 20.26 2.38
CA GLY A 108 6.31 20.72 1.81
C GLY A 108 6.12 21.55 0.54
N TRP A 109 5.14 21.19 -0.30
CA TRP A 109 4.81 21.95 -1.51
C TRP A 109 4.24 23.35 -1.18
N ASP A 110 3.47 23.44 -0.09
CA ASP A 110 2.97 24.72 0.45
C ASP A 110 4.08 25.60 1.07
N ARG A 111 5.30 25.05 1.23
CA ARG A 111 6.48 25.77 1.76
C ARG A 111 7.49 26.18 0.69
N GLY A 112 7.16 26.04 -0.60
CA GLY A 112 7.94 26.61 -1.69
C GLY A 112 9.43 26.24 -1.67
N MET A 113 9.73 24.94 -1.80
CA MET A 113 11.01 24.49 -2.39
C MET A 113 10.78 23.99 -3.80
#